data_AF-A0A533XX40-F1
#
_entry.id   AF-A0A533XX40-F1
#
_cell.length_a   1.000
_cell.length_b   1.000
_cell.length_c   1.000
_cell.angle_alpha   90.00
_cell.angle_beta   90.00
_cell.angle_gamma   90.00
#
_symmetry.space_group_name_H-M   'P 1'
#
loop_
_entity.id
_entity.type
_entity.pdbx_description
1 polymer ?
#
loop_
_entity_poly.entity_id
_entity_poly.type
_entity_poly.pdbx_seq_one_letter_code
_entity_poly.pdbx_strand_id
1 'polypeptide(L)'
;MSRLSASSVRGKQAAKRKRHIAKRHRIDFSDIPELSDEQLRAMRRVGRPPLGEYARHLIAIRVDPKVLAEVKKEAKRRDIGYQTLINDILAKHAQSMV
;
A
#
# COMPACT_ATOMS: atom_id res chain seq x y z
N MET A 1 37.15 13.78 -22.80
CA MET A 1 37.17 12.63 -21.87
C MET A 1 35.75 12.28 -21.52
N SER A 2 35.32 11.08 -21.90
CA SER A 2 33.94 10.59 -21.88
C SER A 2 33.62 9.82 -20.60
N ARG A 3 32.45 10.09 -20.01
CA ARG A 3 31.52 9.06 -19.50
C ARG A 3 30.17 9.69 -19.14
N LEU A 4 29.23 9.59 -20.09
CA LEU A 4 27.80 9.65 -19.84
C LEU A 4 27.40 8.32 -19.21
N SER A 5 27.07 8.30 -17.92
CA SER A 5 26.46 7.14 -17.28
C SER A 5 25.04 7.48 -16.86
N ALA A 6 24.20 7.83 -17.84
CA ALA A 6 22.77 7.67 -17.69
C ALA A 6 22.50 6.16 -17.74
N SER A 7 22.12 5.56 -16.60
CA SER A 7 21.72 4.16 -16.56
C SER A 7 20.49 3.96 -17.44
N SER A 8 20.72 3.57 -18.68
CA SER A 8 19.72 3.28 -19.71
C SER A 8 19.12 1.88 -19.55
N VAL A 9 18.90 1.45 -18.30
CA VAL A 9 18.17 0.21 -18.04
C VAL A 9 16.69 0.52 -18.27
N ARG A 10 16.29 0.51 -19.54
CA ARG A 10 14.89 0.26 -19.91
C ARG A 10 14.57 -1.11 -19.35
N GLY A 11 14.02 -1.16 -18.14
CA GLY A 11 13.45 -2.39 -17.61
C GLY A 11 12.52 -2.94 -18.67
N LYS A 12 12.90 -4.07 -19.29
CA LYS A 12 11.99 -4.79 -20.19
C LYS A 12 10.71 -4.99 -19.40
N GLN A 13 9.60 -4.44 -19.87
CA GLN A 13 8.30 -4.77 -19.29
C GLN A 13 8.21 -6.29 -19.25
N ALA A 14 7.98 -6.86 -18.07
CA ALA A 14 7.69 -8.28 -17.96
C ALA A 14 6.58 -8.58 -18.97
N ALA A 15 6.85 -9.49 -19.91
CA ALA A 15 5.90 -9.81 -20.96
C ALA A 15 4.52 -10.05 -20.32
N LYS A 16 3.47 -9.39 -20.84
CA LYS A 16 2.11 -9.57 -20.34
C LYS A 16 1.81 -11.07 -20.32
N ARG A 17 1.77 -11.67 -19.13
CA ARG A 17 1.31 -13.05 -18.96
C ARG A 17 -0.15 -13.03 -19.40
N LYS A 18 -0.45 -13.60 -20.58
CA LYS A 18 -1.82 -13.78 -21.03
C LYS A 18 -2.49 -14.63 -19.96
N ARG A 19 -3.36 -14.02 -19.15
CA ARG A 19 -4.23 -14.79 -18.27
C ARG A 19 -5.01 -15.72 -19.18
N HIS A 20 -5.03 -17.01 -18.85
CA HIS A 20 -6.00 -17.93 -19.41
C HIS A 20 -7.35 -17.44 -18.90
N ILE A 21 -7.97 -16.49 -19.62
CA ILE A 21 -9.38 -16.20 -19.42
C ILE A 21 -10.05 -17.44 -20.01
N ALA A 22 -10.24 -18.46 -19.17
CA ALA A 22 -11.17 -19.53 -19.47
C ALA A 22 -12.47 -18.85 -19.95
N LYS A 23 -13.04 -19.35 -21.05
CA LYS A 23 -14.29 -18.83 -21.62
C LYS A 23 -15.24 -18.50 -20.46
N ARG A 24 -15.72 -17.25 -20.40
CA ARG A 24 -16.59 -16.73 -19.33
C ARG A 24 -17.68 -17.77 -19.02
N HIS A 25 -17.52 -18.53 -17.93
CA HIS A 25 -18.69 -19.07 -17.26
C HIS A 25 -19.51 -17.85 -16.83
N ARG A 26 -20.80 -17.83 -17.19
CA ARG A 26 -21.71 -16.79 -16.66
C ARG A 26 -21.62 -16.88 -15.14
N ILE A 27 -21.28 -15.77 -14.51
CA ILE A 27 -21.30 -15.68 -13.05
C ILE A 27 -22.74 -15.96 -12.63
N ASP A 28 -22.91 -16.91 -11.71
CA ASP A 28 -24.20 -17.17 -11.08
C ASP A 28 -24.42 -16.07 -10.04
N PHE A 29 -25.56 -15.39 -10.14
CA PHE A 29 -25.98 -14.31 -9.24
C PHE A 29 -27.24 -14.70 -8.45
N SER A 30 -27.62 -15.97 -8.46
CA SER A 30 -28.84 -16.46 -7.78
C SER A 30 -28.84 -16.19 -6.27
N ASP A 31 -27.66 -16.05 -5.65
CA ASP A 31 -27.44 -15.75 -4.24
C ASP A 31 -27.36 -14.25 -3.91
N ILE A 32 -27.22 -13.38 -4.92
CA ILE A 32 -27.03 -11.94 -4.75
C ILE A 32 -28.10 -11.19 -5.56
N PRO A 33 -29.31 -10.98 -4.99
CA PRO A 33 -30.34 -10.22 -5.67
C PRO A 33 -29.96 -8.74 -5.83
N GLU A 34 -30.49 -8.08 -6.86
CA GLU A 34 -30.34 -6.65 -7.03
C GLU A 34 -30.97 -5.89 -5.86
N LEU A 35 -30.25 -4.88 -5.34
CA LEU A 35 -30.76 -4.03 -4.27
C LEU A 35 -31.64 -2.93 -4.86
N SER A 36 -32.77 -2.66 -4.22
CA SER A 36 -33.62 -1.53 -4.57
C SER A 36 -32.95 -0.19 -4.27
N ASP A 37 -33.38 0.87 -4.95
CA ASP A 37 -32.91 2.23 -4.70
C ASP A 37 -33.14 2.69 -3.24
N GLU A 38 -34.23 2.23 -2.61
CA GLU A 38 -34.55 2.51 -1.22
C GLU A 38 -33.54 1.85 -0.26
N GLN A 39 -33.20 0.57 -0.53
CA GLN A 39 -32.17 -0.14 0.23
C GLN A 39 -30.79 0.50 0.06
N LEU A 40 -30.41 0.87 -1.16
CA LEU A 40 -29.14 1.55 -1.44
C LEU A 40 -29.03 2.90 -0.73
N ARG A 41 -30.14 3.64 -0.60
CA ARG A 41 -30.21 4.92 0.14
C ARG A 41 -30.08 4.72 1.65
N ALA A 42 -30.62 3.63 2.19
CA ALA A 42 -30.56 3.32 3.61
C ALA A 42 -29.16 2.81 4.06
N MET A 43 -28.32 2.34 3.13
CA MET A 43 -26.98 1.86 3.44
C MET A 43 -26.04 3.01 3.84
N ARG A 44 -25.35 2.84 4.97
CA ARG A 44 -24.27 3.74 5.39
C ARG A 44 -23.11 3.61 4.40
N ARG A 45 -22.81 4.69 3.66
CA ARG A 45 -21.61 4.79 2.83
C ARG A 45 -20.37 4.80 3.72
N VAL A 46 -19.84 3.62 3.99
CA VAL A 46 -18.52 3.48 4.58
C VAL A 46 -17.51 3.57 3.44
N GLY A 47 -16.77 4.68 3.39
CA GLY A 47 -15.59 4.77 2.54
C GLY A 47 -14.54 3.75 2.97
N ARG A 48 -13.35 3.78 2.36
CA ARG A 48 -12.22 2.98 2.87
C ARG A 48 -11.99 3.37 4.33
N PRO A 49 -12.01 2.42 5.29
CA PRO A 49 -11.68 2.72 6.66
C PRO A 49 -10.32 3.43 6.75
N PRO A 50 -10.20 4.52 7.52
CA PRO A 50 -8.93 5.19 7.68
C PRO A 50 -7.90 4.23 8.30
N LEU A 51 -6.63 4.39 7.91
CA LEU A 51 -5.51 3.63 8.45
C LEU A 51 -5.09 4.20 9.83
N GLY A 52 -6.02 4.21 10.78
CA GLY A 52 -5.87 4.77 12.14
C GLY A 52 -7.03 5.69 12.54
N GLU A 53 -6.92 6.31 13.73
CA GLU A 53 -7.89 7.30 14.24
C GLU A 53 -7.93 8.56 13.36
N TYR A 54 -6.77 8.96 12.84
CA TYR A 54 -6.62 10.10 11.93
C TYR A 54 -6.05 9.65 10.58
N ALA A 55 -6.37 10.41 9.52
CA ALA A 55 -5.76 10.22 8.22
C ALA A 55 -4.25 10.52 8.28
N ARG A 56 -3.44 9.71 7.58
CA ARG A 56 -2.00 9.93 7.50
C ARG A 56 -1.70 11.14 6.62
N HIS A 57 -0.86 12.05 7.11
CA HIS A 57 -0.35 13.17 6.33
C HIS A 57 0.91 12.74 5.56
N LEU A 58 0.95 13.04 4.27
CA LEU A 58 2.14 12.79 3.45
C LEU A 58 3.18 13.86 3.76
N ILE A 59 4.31 13.42 4.31
CA ILE A 59 5.46 14.27 4.61
C ILE A 59 6.71 13.75 3.92
N ALA A 60 7.65 14.65 3.61
CA ALA A 60 8.99 14.27 3.17
C ALA A 60 9.96 14.43 4.35
N ILE A 61 10.56 13.32 4.77
CA ILE A 61 11.61 13.29 5.81
C ILE A 61 12.91 12.81 5.19
N ARG A 62 14.01 13.48 5.52
CA ARG A 62 15.36 13.01 5.18
C ARG A 62 15.83 12.07 6.28
N VAL A 63 16.23 10.86 5.90
CA VAL A 63 16.72 9.83 6.81
C VAL A 63 18.09 9.40 6.32
N ASP A 64 19.03 9.20 7.25
CA ASP A 64 20.34 8.64 6.93
C ASP A 64 20.16 7.27 6.21
N PRO A 65 20.87 7.02 5.10
CA PRO A 65 20.67 5.81 4.31
C PRO A 65 21.02 4.52 5.08
N LYS A 66 21.97 4.55 6.02
CA LYS A 66 22.31 3.39 6.86
C LYS A 66 21.18 3.11 7.85
N VAL A 67 20.62 4.15 8.46
CA VAL A 67 19.46 4.02 9.36
C VAL A 67 18.28 3.42 8.62
N LEU A 68 17.99 3.90 7.41
CA LEU A 68 16.89 3.37 6.59
C LEU A 68 17.11 1.89 6.23
N ALA A 69 18.35 1.48 5.97
CA ALA A 69 18.68 0.08 5.67
C ALA A 69 18.41 -0.84 6.86
N GLU A 70 18.83 -0.46 8.07
CA GLU A 70 18.59 -1.24 9.28
C GLU A 70 17.10 -1.32 9.63
N VAL A 71 16.37 -0.21 9.49
CA VAL A 71 14.91 -0.20 9.71
C VAL A 71 14.20 -1.12 8.71
N LYS A 72 14.61 -1.15 7.44
CA LYS A 72 14.03 -2.08 6.45
C LYS A 72 14.31 -3.54 6.80
N LYS A 73 15.53 -3.85 7.25
CA LYS A 73 15.90 -5.20 7.69
C LYS A 73 15.07 -5.65 8.88
N GLU A 74 14.89 -4.76 9.86
CA GLU A 74 14.11 -5.03 11.05
C GLU A 74 12.62 -5.17 10.76
N ALA A 75 12.07 -4.31 9.90
CA ALA A 75 10.67 -4.39 9.47
C ALA A 75 10.38 -5.72 8.78
N LYS A 76 11.31 -6.21 7.93
CA LYS A 76 11.21 -7.53 7.31
C LYS A 76 11.24 -8.66 8.35
N ARG A 77 12.08 -8.55 9.39
CA ARG A 77 12.14 -9.54 10.48
C ARG A 77 10.81 -9.64 11.24
N ARG A 78 10.08 -8.53 11.36
CA ARG A 78 8.78 -8.44 12.05
C ARG A 78 7.57 -8.65 11.14
N ASP A 79 7.79 -8.91 9.85
CA ASP A 79 6.75 -9.01 8.83
C ASP A 79 5.81 -7.78 8.75
N ILE A 80 6.36 -6.58 8.92
CA ILE A 80 5.63 -5.31 8.81
C ILE A 80 6.28 -4.38 7.78
N GLY A 81 5.53 -3.38 7.33
CA GLY A 81 6.06 -2.34 6.44
C GLY A 81 7.08 -1.44 7.15
N TYR A 82 8.18 -1.08 6.48
CA TYR A 82 9.20 -0.20 7.06
C TYR A 82 8.64 1.17 7.46
N GLN A 83 7.65 1.69 6.73
CA GLN A 83 6.97 2.94 7.09
C GLN A 83 6.17 2.81 8.40
N THR A 84 5.53 1.65 8.63
CA THR A 84 4.85 1.35 9.89
C THR A 84 5.86 1.35 11.03
N LEU A 85 7.00 0.67 10.85
CA LEU A 85 8.04 0.62 11.87
C LEU A 85 8.62 2.02 12.20
N ILE A 86 8.83 2.86 11.18
CA ILE A 86 9.27 4.25 11.39
C ILE A 86 8.24 5.01 12.24
N ASN A 87 6.95 4.91 11.91
CA ASN A 87 5.91 5.59 12.66
C ASN A 87 5.81 5.08 14.11
N ASP A 88 5.94 3.77 14.33
CA ASP A 88 5.91 3.19 15.68
C ASP A 88 7.07 3.69 16.55
N ILE A 89 8.27 3.80 15.97
CA ILE A 89 9.45 4.34 16.66
C ILE A 89 9.21 5.81 17.03
N LEU A 90 8.74 6.62 16.07
CA LEU A 90 8.45 8.04 16.30
C LEU A 90 7.36 8.24 17.35
N ALA A 91 6.28 7.45 17.31
CA ALA A 91 5.19 7.52 18.27
C ALA A 91 5.66 7.21 19.69
N LYS A 92 6.47 6.16 19.86
CA LYS A 92 7.04 5.80 21.17
C LYS A 92 7.94 6.91 21.74
N HIS A 93 8.79 7.49 20.90
CA HIS A 93 9.65 8.60 21.33
C HIS A 93 8.85 9.85 21.69
N ALA A 94 7.82 10.20 20.90
CA ALA A 94 6.96 11.33 21.20
C ALA A 94 6.21 11.14 22.53
N GLN A 95 5.72 9.93 22.81
CA GLN A 95 5.07 9.61 24.09
C GLN A 95 6.01 9.72 25.29
N SER A 96 7.30 9.39 25.11
CA SER A 96 8.30 9.51 26.19
C SER A 96 8.78 10.94 26.45
N MET A 97 8.51 11.88 25.53
CA MET A 97 8.89 13.29 25.68
C MET A 97 7.86 14.11 26.44
N VAL A 98 6.67 13.56 26.66
CA VAL A 98 5.57 14.13 27.45
C VAL A 98 5.64 13.55 28.86
#